data_AF-A0A1G1ZPI0-F1
#
_entry.id   AF-A0A1G1ZPI0-F1
#
_cell.length_a   1.000
_cell.length_b   1.000
_cell.length_c   1.000
_cell.angle_alpha   90.00
_cell.angle_beta   90.00
_cell.angle_gamma   90.00
#
_symmetry.space_group_name_H-M   'P 1'
#
loop_
_entity.id
_entity.type
_entity.pdbx_description
1 polymer ?
#
loop_
_entity_poly.entity_id
_entity_poly.type
_entity_poly.pdbx_seq_one_letter_code
_entity_poly.pdbx_strand_id
1 'polypeptide(L)'
;MPKNSGYDLYCPECDKKAGVAMPMFIRGARRIQLPIFLCSECRTIYIDKPAVRRVISEWKEKSEFSRNWAPFQQLYKDLFRKLEEMVATDWAPRLGYKIARFQKHPAKPNPR
;
A
#
# COMPACT_ATOMS: atom_id res chain seq x y z
N MET A 1 7.36 4.66 -12.80
CA MET A 1 7.04 3.42 -12.07
C MET A 1 7.64 3.54 -10.69
N PRO A 2 6.93 3.24 -9.58
CA PRO A 2 7.59 3.21 -8.29
C PRO A 2 8.76 2.23 -8.38
N LYS A 3 9.93 2.63 -7.85
CA LYS A 3 11.11 1.75 -7.80
C LYS A 3 10.69 0.42 -7.16
N ASN A 4 11.15 -0.71 -7.67
CA ASN A 4 10.83 -2.03 -7.11
C ASN A 4 11.02 -2.02 -5.58
N SER A 5 10.06 -2.55 -4.83
CA SER A 5 10.15 -2.68 -3.37
C SER A 5 11.25 -3.66 -2.92
N GLY A 6 11.95 -4.29 -3.87
CA GLY A 6 12.91 -5.36 -3.60
C GLY A 6 12.23 -6.69 -3.25
N TYR A 7 10.92 -6.67 -3.02
CA TYR A 7 10.10 -7.83 -2.71
C TYR A 7 8.74 -7.72 -3.38
N ASP A 8 8.14 -8.88 -3.61
CA ASP A 8 6.76 -9.08 -3.97
C ASP A 8 5.99 -9.61 -2.75
N LEU A 9 4.70 -9.30 -2.68
CA LEU A 9 3.80 -9.76 -1.63
C LEU A 9 2.92 -10.89 -2.15
N TYR A 10 2.75 -11.94 -1.33
CA TYR A 10 1.97 -13.13 -1.67
C TYR A 10 0.89 -13.38 -0.62
N CYS A 11 -0.28 -13.81 -1.09
CA CYS A 11 -1.40 -14.15 -0.24
C CYS A 11 -1.04 -15.38 0.62
N PRO A 12 -1.22 -15.34 1.95
CA PRO A 12 -0.85 -16.47 2.81
C PRO A 12 -1.72 -17.72 2.59
N GLU A 13 -2.90 -17.57 2.00
CA GLU A 13 -3.88 -18.66 1.82
C GLU A 13 -3.70 -19.41 0.49
N CYS A 14 -3.39 -18.69 -0.60
CA CYS A 14 -3.33 -19.26 -1.95
C CYS A 14 -1.98 -19.08 -2.65
N ASP A 15 -1.00 -18.47 -1.99
CA ASP A 15 0.34 -18.18 -2.51
C ASP A 15 0.34 -17.45 -3.86
N LYS A 16 -0.73 -16.71 -4.16
CA LYS A 16 -0.79 -15.84 -5.34
C LYS A 16 -0.23 -14.47 -5.03
N LYS A 17 0.48 -13.90 -6.02
CA LYS A 17 1.00 -12.54 -5.94
C LYS A 17 -0.13 -11.54 -5.71
N ALA A 18 0.05 -10.67 -4.74
CA ALA A 18 -0.90 -9.65 -4.37
C ALA A 18 -1.09 -8.60 -5.46
N GLY A 19 -2.33 -8.21 -5.70
CA GLY A 19 -2.64 -6.99 -6.43
C GLY A 19 -2.39 -5.76 -5.55
N VAL A 20 -2.18 -4.60 -6.20
CA VAL A 20 -2.10 -3.31 -5.52
C VAL A 20 -3.45 -2.62 -5.63
N ALA A 21 -3.93 -2.09 -4.50
CA ALA A 21 -5.12 -1.25 -4.47
C ALA A 21 -4.92 0.02 -5.31
N MET A 22 -5.74 0.15 -6.36
CA MET A 22 -5.89 1.42 -7.06
C MET A 22 -7.08 2.17 -6.44
N PRO A 23 -6.89 3.37 -5.88
CA PRO A 23 -8.00 4.16 -5.39
C PRO A 23 -8.78 4.68 -6.60
N MET A 24 -9.78 3.92 -7.06
CA MET A 24 -10.69 4.38 -8.11
C MET A 24 -11.60 5.52 -7.62
N PHE A 25 -11.63 5.81 -6.31
CA PHE A 25 -12.62 6.68 -5.69
C PHE A 25 -12.09 8.00 -5.07
N ILE A 26 -10.77 8.26 -5.08
CA ILE A 26 -10.25 9.53 -4.56
C ILE A 26 -10.13 10.53 -5.72
N ARG A 27 -11.21 11.31 -5.95
CA ARG A 27 -11.18 12.46 -6.88
C ARG A 27 -10.04 13.40 -6.48
N GLY A 28 -9.07 13.59 -7.39
CA GLY A 28 -7.90 14.44 -7.18
C GLY A 28 -6.59 13.69 -6.90
N ALA A 29 -6.64 12.44 -6.45
CA ALA A 29 -5.44 11.59 -6.31
C ALA A 29 -5.09 10.94 -7.65
N ARG A 30 -4.69 11.75 -8.65
CA ARG A 30 -4.18 11.20 -9.91
C ARG A 30 -2.96 10.32 -9.62
N ARG A 31 -3.13 9.00 -9.79
CA ARG A 31 -2.05 7.98 -9.87
C ARG A 31 -1.27 7.69 -8.59
N ILE A 32 -1.82 7.92 -7.40
CA ILE A 32 -1.16 7.41 -6.17
C ILE A 32 -1.63 5.97 -5.97
N GLN A 33 -0.75 5.01 -6.26
CA GLN A 33 -0.93 3.64 -5.82
C GLN A 33 -0.93 3.63 -4.29
N LEU A 34 -2.03 3.19 -3.69
CA LEU A 34 -2.07 3.07 -2.23
C LEU A 34 -1.20 1.89 -1.81
N PRO A 35 -0.48 1.96 -0.68
CA PRO A 35 0.32 0.87 -0.15
C PRO A 35 -0.56 -0.21 0.52
N ILE A 36 -1.67 -0.53 -0.13
CA ILE A 36 -2.64 -1.56 0.24
C ILE A 36 -2.52 -2.67 -0.80
N PHE A 37 -2.36 -3.88 -0.33
CA PHE A 37 -2.20 -5.09 -1.13
C PHE A 37 -3.37 -6.02 -0.89
N LEU A 38 -3.88 -6.62 -1.96
CA LEU A 38 -5.09 -7.43 -1.91
C LEU A 38 -4.95 -8.73 -2.69
N CYS A 39 -5.65 -9.75 -2.22
CA CYS A 39 -5.92 -10.98 -2.96
C CYS A 39 -7.42 -11.06 -3.19
N SER A 40 -7.86 -10.97 -4.44
CA SER A 40 -9.28 -11.01 -4.80
C SER A 40 -9.91 -12.40 -4.60
N GLU A 41 -9.11 -13.46 -4.69
CA GLU A 41 -9.60 -14.84 -4.54
C GLU A 41 -9.89 -15.19 -3.09
N CYS A 42 -8.94 -14.97 -2.20
CA CYS A 42 -9.11 -15.23 -0.76
C CYS A 42 -9.79 -14.07 -0.02
N ARG A 43 -10.04 -12.95 -0.74
CA ARG A 43 -10.50 -11.67 -0.18
C ARG A 43 -9.64 -11.25 1.01
N THR A 44 -8.33 -11.29 0.84
CA THR A 44 -7.38 -10.91 1.90
C THR A 44 -6.79 -9.54 1.59
N ILE A 45 -6.64 -8.71 2.61
CA ILE A 45 -6.06 -7.37 2.49
C ILE A 45 -4.94 -7.14 3.49
N TYR A 46 -3.93 -6.39 3.07
CA TYR A 46 -2.77 -6.06 3.88
C TYR A 46 -2.25 -4.66 3.58
N ILE A 47 -1.98 -3.89 4.63
CA ILE A 47 -1.32 -2.59 4.52
C ILE A 47 0.16 -2.78 4.83
N ASP A 48 1.03 -2.57 3.83
CA ASP A 48 2.45 -2.82 4.00
C ASP A 48 3.18 -1.58 4.52
N LYS A 49 3.62 -1.64 5.78
CA LYS A 49 4.28 -0.51 6.47
C LYS A 49 5.50 0.05 5.71
N PRO A 50 6.41 -0.75 5.14
CA PRO A 50 7.52 -0.22 4.35
C PRO A 50 7.06 0.49 3.07
N ALA A 51 6.04 -0.02 2.38
CA ALA A 51 5.44 0.67 1.23
C ALA A 51 4.87 2.04 1.64
N VAL A 52 4.20 2.14 2.80
CA VAL A 52 3.70 3.42 3.35
C VAL A 52 4.85 4.40 3.58
N ARG A 53 5.94 3.94 4.22
CA ARG A 53 7.13 4.78 4.45
C ARG A 53 7.71 5.31 3.14
N ARG A 54 7.82 4.45 2.13
CA ARG A 54 8.34 4.84 0.81
C ARG A 54 7.46 5.89 0.13
N VAL A 55 6.13 5.71 0.13
CA VAL A 55 5.20 6.69 -0.45
C VAL A 55 5.41 8.07 0.17
N ILE A 56 5.61 8.14 1.49
CA ILE A 56 5.87 9.40 2.19
C ILE A 56 7.24 9.97 1.81
N SER A 57 8.29 9.14 1.77
CA SER A 57 9.62 9.56 1.33
C SER A 57 9.57 10.16 -0.08
N GLU A 58 8.95 9.44 -1.04
CA GLU A 58 8.77 9.92 -2.42
C GLU A 58 7.97 11.21 -2.47
N TRP A 59 6.95 11.37 -1.61
CA TRP A 59 6.18 12.59 -1.57
C TRP A 59 6.98 13.78 -1.04
N LYS A 60 7.76 13.59 0.02
CA LYS A 60 8.65 14.63 0.56
C LYS A 60 9.73 15.00 -0.46
N GLU A 61 10.21 14.07 -1.28
CA GLU A 61 11.23 14.36 -2.30
C GLU A 61 10.75 15.25 -3.45
N LYS A 62 9.44 15.27 -3.74
CA LYS A 62 8.86 15.95 -4.92
C LYS A 62 8.98 17.47 -4.95
N SER A 63 9.03 18.14 -3.80
CA SER A 63 9.19 19.60 -3.75
C SER A 63 9.73 20.06 -2.40
N GLU A 64 10.33 21.26 -2.36
CA GLU A 64 10.81 21.89 -1.13
C GLU A 64 9.65 22.12 -0.13
N PHE A 65 8.49 22.55 -0.63
CA PHE A 65 7.27 22.66 0.17
C PHE A 65 6.91 21.34 0.86
N SER A 66 6.89 20.22 0.12
CA SER A 66 6.58 18.90 0.68
C SER A 66 7.63 18.40 1.69
N ARG A 67 8.89 18.83 1.58
CA ARG A 67 9.93 18.49 2.56
C ARG A 67 9.65 19.12 3.92
N ASN A 68 9.19 20.37 3.92
CA ASN A 68 9.04 21.17 5.12
C ASN A 68 7.60 21.19 5.68
N TRP A 69 6.61 20.70 4.92
CA TRP A 69 5.20 20.78 5.30
C TRP A 69 4.88 20.12 6.65
N ALA A 70 5.38 18.91 6.89
CA ALA A 70 5.15 18.21 8.16
C ALA A 70 6.28 17.20 8.48
N PRO A 71 6.47 16.86 9.77
CA PRO A 71 7.40 15.80 10.19
C PRO A 71 7.03 14.45 9.59
N PHE A 72 8.03 13.66 9.17
CA PHE A 72 7.81 12.35 8.54
C PHE A 72 6.97 11.41 9.42
N GLN A 73 7.25 11.38 10.73
CA GLN A 73 6.52 10.51 11.66
C GLN A 73 5.03 10.85 11.74
N GLN A 74 4.68 12.14 11.67
CA GLN A 74 3.29 12.59 11.69
C GLN A 74 2.58 12.15 10.41
N LEU A 75 3.19 12.40 9.25
CA LEU A 75 2.68 11.93 7.96
C LEU A 75 2.49 10.41 7.92
N TYR A 76 3.42 9.67 8.51
CA TYR A 76 3.32 8.21 8.61
C TYR A 76 2.13 7.78 9.45
N LYS A 77 1.96 8.35 10.65
CA LYS A 77 0.83 8.03 11.53
C LYS A 77 -0.50 8.37 10.86
N ASP A 78 -0.60 9.56 10.26
CA ASP A 78 -1.84 10.03 9.64
C ASP A 78 -2.22 9.20 8.41
N LEU A 79 -1.27 8.95 7.50
CA LEU A 79 -1.51 8.11 6.32
C LEU A 79 -1.84 6.67 6.73
N PHE A 80 -1.08 6.08 7.65
CA PHE A 80 -1.31 4.70 8.09
C PHE A 80 -2.69 4.55 8.74
N ARG A 81 -3.05 5.45 9.66
CA ARG A 81 -4.38 5.48 10.28
C ARG A 81 -5.48 5.62 9.23
N LYS A 82 -5.31 6.48 8.23
CA LYS A 82 -6.31 6.67 7.17
C LYS A 82 -6.51 5.42 6.32
N LEU A 83 -5.43 4.67 6.05
CA LEU A 83 -5.52 3.39 5.34
C LEU A 83 -6.22 2.33 6.20
N GLU A 84 -5.90 2.25 7.49
CA GLU A 84 -6.57 1.35 8.43
C GLU A 84 -8.07 1.65 8.52
N GLU A 85 -8.45 2.93 8.66
CA GLU A 85 -9.84 3.38 8.62
C GLU A 85 -10.53 2.93 7.34
N MET A 86 -9.95 3.21 6.16
CA MET A 86 -10.54 2.84 4.87
C MET A 86 -10.74 1.33 4.73
N VAL A 87 -9.78 0.53 5.19
CA VAL A 87 -9.90 -0.93 5.17
C VAL A 87 -11.01 -1.39 6.13
N ALA A 88 -11.08 -0.81 7.32
CA ALA A 88 -12.06 -1.18 8.34
C ALA A 88 -13.49 -0.72 8.00
N THR A 89 -13.67 0.43 7.36
CA THR A 89 -15.01 1.00 7.09
C THR A 89 -15.58 0.57 5.75
N ASP A 90 -14.75 0.39 4.73
CA ASP A 90 -15.22 0.08 3.38
C ASP A 90 -14.91 -1.35 2.98
N TRP A 91 -13.65 -1.79 3.10
CA TRP A 91 -13.22 -3.01 2.41
C TRP A 91 -13.61 -4.28 3.17
N ALA A 92 -13.38 -4.31 4.47
CA ALA A 92 -13.74 -5.45 5.29
C ALA A 92 -15.27 -5.66 5.36
N PRO A 93 -16.07 -4.67 5.79
CA PRO A 93 -17.51 -4.89 5.96
C PRO A 93 -18.30 -4.90 4.65
N ARG A 94 -17.93 -4.08 3.63
CA ARG A 94 -18.74 -3.99 2.40
C ARG A 94 -18.32 -4.96 1.32
N LEU A 95 -17.01 -5.23 1.21
CA LEU A 95 -16.46 -6.11 0.17
C LEU A 95 -16.08 -7.50 0.70
N GLY A 96 -16.20 -7.72 2.03
CA GLY A 96 -15.94 -9.01 2.66
C GLY A 96 -14.46 -9.37 2.73
N TYR A 97 -13.56 -8.37 2.76
CA TYR A 97 -12.13 -8.62 2.91
C TYR A 97 -11.73 -8.91 4.35
N LYS A 98 -10.76 -9.81 4.54
CA LYS A 98 -10.14 -10.13 5.83
C LYS A 98 -8.74 -9.54 5.88
N ILE A 99 -8.38 -8.93 7.00
CA ILE A 99 -7.04 -8.40 7.21
C ILE A 99 -6.12 -9.55 7.58
N ALA A 100 -5.06 -9.80 6.79
CA ALA A 100 -4.02 -10.76 7.14
C ALA A 100 -2.66 -10.31 6.62
N ARG A 101 -1.58 -10.82 7.22
CA ARG A 101 -0.22 -10.47 6.82
C ARG A 101 0.20 -11.27 5.59
N PHE A 102 0.64 -10.57 4.56
CA PHE A 102 1.13 -11.21 3.32
C PHE A 102 2.58 -11.66 3.49
N GLN A 103 2.93 -12.73 2.78
CA GLN A 103 4.29 -13.26 2.73
C GLN A 103 5.15 -12.39 1.81
N LYS A 104 6.41 -12.16 2.20
CA LYS A 104 7.36 -11.34 1.44
C LYS A 104 8.35 -12.24 0.75
N HIS A 105 8.30 -12.28 -0.57
CA HIS A 105 9.30 -13.00 -1.36
C HIS A 105 10.23 -12.00 -2.05
N PRO A 106 11.54 -12.29 -2.15
CA PRO A 106 12.44 -11.45 -2.93
C PRO A 106 11.90 -11.34 -4.37
N ALA A 107 11.88 -10.13 -4.90
CA ALA A 107 11.48 -9.94 -6.29
C ALA A 107 12.49 -10.70 -7.16
N LYS A 108 12.03 -11.65 -7.99
CA LYS A 108 12.93 -12.36 -8.90
C LYS A 108 13.68 -11.32 -9.75
N PRO A 109 15.02 -11.40 -9.88
CA PRO A 109 15.72 -10.56 -10.81
C PRO A 109 15.13 -10.83 -12.20
N ASN A 110 14.73 -9.76 -12.89
CA ASN A 110 14.22 -9.87 -14.26
C ASN A 110 15.36 -10.49 -15.10
N PRO A 111 15.21 -11.70 -15.67
CA PRO A 111 16.17 -12.17 -16.66
C PRO A 111 16.05 -11.21 -17.85
N ARG A 112 17.12 -10.46 -18.11
CA ARG A 112 17.22 -9.60 -19.29
C ARG A 112 17.35 -10.45 -20.54
#